data_AF-A0A842HRM3-F1
#
_entry.id   AF-A0A842HRM3-F1
#
_cell.length_a   1.000
_cell.length_b   1.000
_cell.length_c   1.000
_cell.angle_alpha   90.00
_cell.angle_beta   90.00
_cell.angle_gamma   90.00
#
_symmetry.space_group_name_H-M   'P 1'
#
loop_
_entity.id
_entity.type
_entity.pdbx_description
1 polymer ?
#
loop_
_entity_poly.entity_id
_entity_poly.type
_entity_poly.pdbx_seq_one_letter_code
_entity_poly.pdbx_strand_id
1 'polypeptide(L)'
;MPVAPSEANLGPAPVPSQTPTYAVGRSDGTLRQTLVRWAEQAGWDFGPEHWMVDVDIPITGAANFDVPFIEAVQALVGSTELAVKPLQPCFYSNRVLRIVPYAQACDRTRTAAGQS
;
A
#
# COMPACT_ATOMS: atom_id res chain seq x y z
N MET A 1 33.07 15.46 50.87
CA MET A 1 31.87 14.71 50.43
C MET A 1 31.96 14.43 48.95
N PRO A 2 32.20 13.19 48.53
CA PRO A 2 31.98 12.76 47.15
C PRO A 2 30.60 12.09 47.04
N VAL A 3 29.72 12.67 46.23
CA VAL A 3 28.51 12.00 45.75
C VAL A 3 28.87 11.22 44.49
N ALA A 4 28.59 9.92 44.46
CA ALA A 4 28.64 9.12 43.24
C ALA A 4 27.26 8.46 43.09
N PRO A 5 26.46 8.82 42.07
CA PRO A 5 25.28 8.05 41.72
C PRO A 5 25.72 6.86 40.85
N SER A 6 25.57 5.65 41.38
CA SER A 6 25.52 4.43 40.56
C SER A 6 24.08 3.99 40.53
N GLU A 7 23.42 4.10 39.38
CA GLU A 7 22.27 3.28 38.93
C GLU A 7 21.71 3.88 37.63
N ALA A 8 22.44 3.75 36.52
CA ALA A 8 21.84 3.89 35.21
C ALA A 8 21.28 2.52 34.81
N ASN A 9 20.03 2.28 35.20
CA ASN A 9 19.21 1.19 34.69
C ASN A 9 19.04 1.42 33.18
N LEU A 10 19.84 0.73 32.36
CA LEU A 10 19.71 0.75 30.91
C LEU A 10 18.42 -0.01 30.55
N GLY A 11 17.30 0.71 30.51
CA GLY A 11 16.07 0.21 29.92
C GLY A 11 16.30 -0.24 28.47
N PRO A 12 15.49 -1.16 27.94
CA PRO A 12 15.63 -1.62 26.57
C PRO A 12 15.57 -0.43 25.61
N ALA A 13 16.59 -0.28 24.77
CA ALA A 13 16.64 0.73 23.73
C ALA A 13 15.39 0.60 22.83
N PRO A 14 14.78 1.71 22.40
CA PRO A 14 13.67 1.66 21.46
C PRO A 14 14.16 1.00 20.16
N VAL A 15 13.61 -0.17 19.83
CA VAL A 15 13.80 -0.75 18.50
C VAL A 15 13.24 0.24 17.48
N PRO A 16 13.99 0.62 16.43
CA PRO A 16 13.46 1.49 15.41
C PRO A 16 12.31 0.75 14.72
N SER A 17 11.11 1.31 14.80
CA SER A 17 9.98 0.90 13.98
C SER A 17 10.34 1.15 12.52
N GLN A 18 10.92 0.16 11.84
CA GLN A 18 11.31 0.31 10.45
C GLN A 18 10.03 0.42 9.64
N THR A 19 9.74 1.62 9.14
CA THR A 19 8.66 1.81 8.17
C THR A 19 8.93 0.88 7.00
N PRO A 20 7.98 0.01 6.63
CA PRO A 20 8.18 -0.89 5.51
C PRO A 20 8.43 -0.09 4.22
N THR A 21 9.59 -0.28 3.59
CA THR A 21 9.87 0.25 2.25
C THR A 21 9.06 -0.55 1.22
N TYR A 22 8.32 0.15 0.36
CA TYR A 22 7.55 -0.46 -0.72
C TYR A 22 8.38 -0.41 -2.01
N ALA A 23 8.91 -1.55 -2.44
CA ALA A 23 9.69 -1.66 -3.68
C ALA A 23 8.88 -2.34 -4.78
N VAL A 24 9.07 -1.97 -6.04
CA VAL A 24 8.49 -2.65 -7.21
C VAL A 24 9.57 -2.80 -8.26
N GLY A 25 9.57 -3.92 -8.99
CA GLY A 25 10.49 -4.19 -10.08
C GLY A 25 9.91 -5.15 -11.09
N ARG A 26 10.60 -5.30 -12.23
CA ARG A 26 10.20 -6.21 -13.32
C ARG A 26 9.96 -7.66 -12.85
N SER A 27 10.66 -8.10 -11.80
CA SER A 27 10.48 -9.43 -11.23
C SER A 27 9.12 -9.65 -10.55
N ASP A 28 8.41 -8.57 -10.17
CA ASP A 28 7.07 -8.66 -9.58
C ASP A 28 6.00 -9.05 -10.62
N GLY A 29 6.33 -9.01 -11.92
CA GLY A 29 5.45 -9.42 -13.01
C GLY A 29 4.38 -8.37 -13.33
N THR A 30 3.33 -8.26 -12.50
CA THR A 30 2.20 -7.36 -12.74
C THR A 30 1.95 -6.39 -11.59
N LEU A 31 1.30 -5.26 -11.93
CA LEU A 31 0.85 -4.26 -10.97
C LEU A 31 -0.07 -4.89 -9.92
N ARG A 32 -0.98 -5.78 -10.32
CA ARG A 32 -1.86 -6.49 -9.40
C ARG A 32 -1.07 -7.31 -8.38
N GLN A 33 -0.09 -8.09 -8.84
CA GLN A 33 0.76 -8.91 -7.95
C GLN A 33 1.56 -8.05 -6.97
N THR A 34 2.10 -6.92 -7.45
CA THR A 34 2.82 -5.97 -6.60
C THR A 34 1.91 -5.41 -5.50
N LEU A 35 0.69 -5.00 -5.86
CA LEU A 35 -0.28 -4.43 -4.93
C LEU A 35 -0.80 -5.46 -3.92
N VAL A 36 -0.98 -6.72 -4.31
CA VAL A 36 -1.30 -7.82 -3.37
C VAL A 36 -0.21 -7.91 -2.30
N ARG A 37 1.06 -8.01 -2.71
CA ARG A 37 2.17 -8.09 -1.75
C ARG A 37 2.24 -6.87 -0.82
N TRP A 38 2.09 -5.67 -1.37
CA TRP A 38 2.14 -4.44 -0.56
C TRP A 38 0.97 -4.34 0.41
N ALA A 39 -0.23 -4.76 -0.01
CA ALA A 39 -1.41 -4.76 0.85
C ALA A 39 -1.22 -5.74 2.02
N GLU A 40 -0.72 -6.96 1.76
CA GLU A 40 -0.39 -7.92 2.82
C GLU A 40 0.65 -7.37 3.81
N GLN A 41 1.70 -6.72 3.31
CA GLN A 41 2.74 -6.09 4.12
C GLN A 41 2.18 -4.97 5.02
N ALA A 42 1.19 -4.22 4.53
CA ALA A 42 0.58 -3.10 5.24
C ALA A 42 -0.65 -3.49 6.09
N GLY A 43 -1.11 -4.75 6.00
CA GLY A 43 -2.35 -5.22 6.63
C GLY A 43 -3.62 -4.63 6.01
N TRP A 44 -3.61 -4.45 4.69
CA TRP A 44 -4.75 -4.07 3.86
C TRP A 44 -5.31 -5.27 3.11
N ASP A 45 -6.62 -5.29 2.94
CA ASP A 45 -7.32 -6.28 2.14
C ASP A 45 -7.30 -5.87 0.67
N PHE A 46 -6.69 -6.71 -0.17
CA PHE A 46 -6.60 -6.52 -1.61
C PHE A 46 -6.61 -7.87 -2.33
N GLY A 47 -7.81 -8.33 -2.68
CA GLY A 47 -8.04 -9.54 -3.45
C GLY A 47 -8.34 -9.27 -4.94
N PRO A 48 -8.47 -10.34 -5.75
CA PRO A 48 -8.88 -10.25 -7.14
C PRO A 48 -10.27 -9.59 -7.32
N GLU A 49 -11.15 -9.68 -6.32
CA GLU A 49 -12.46 -9.01 -6.33
C GLU A 49 -12.41 -7.48 -6.26
N HIS A 50 -11.27 -6.94 -5.81
CA HIS A 50 -11.02 -5.51 -5.69
C HIS A 50 -10.24 -4.95 -6.89
N TRP A 51 -9.93 -5.80 -7.88
CA TRP A 51 -9.34 -5.42 -9.15
C TRP A 51 -10.44 -5.30 -10.22
N MET A 52 -10.88 -4.07 -10.50
CA MET A 52 -11.97 -3.80 -11.46
C MET A 52 -11.48 -3.52 -12.88
N VAL A 53 -10.27 -3.99 -13.21
CA VAL A 53 -9.65 -3.80 -14.52
C VAL A 53 -9.60 -5.14 -15.22
N ASP A 54 -10.00 -5.19 -16.48
CA ASP A 54 -10.07 -6.43 -17.26
C ASP A 54 -8.69 -7.03 -17.57
N VAL A 55 -7.64 -6.21 -17.51
CA VAL A 55 -6.28 -6.60 -17.87
C VAL A 55 -5.33 -6.42 -16.69
N ASP A 56 -4.37 -7.33 -16.57
CA ASP A 56 -3.21 -7.16 -15.70
C ASP A 56 -2.18 -6.25 -16.38
N ILE A 57 -1.66 -5.25 -15.65
CA ILE A 57 -0.65 -4.32 -16.17
C ILE A 57 0.74 -4.86 -15.84
N PRO A 58 1.61 -5.14 -16.83
CA PRO A 58 2.96 -5.62 -16.55
C PRO A 58 3.82 -4.50 -15.94
N ILE A 59 4.64 -4.85 -14.96
CA ILE A 59 5.68 -3.96 -14.45
C ILE A 59 6.86 -3.98 -15.41
N THR A 60 7.11 -2.86 -16.07
CA THR A 60 8.24 -2.69 -17.01
C THR A 60 9.42 -1.94 -16.40
N GLY A 61 9.20 -1.24 -15.28
CA GLY A 61 10.19 -0.45 -14.55
C GLY A 61 10.53 -0.99 -13.17
N ALA A 62 11.27 -0.19 -12.39
CA ALA A 62 11.51 -0.43 -10.97
C ALA A 62 11.46 0.89 -10.21
N ALA A 63 10.97 0.86 -8.98
CA ALA A 63 10.88 2.02 -8.09
C ALA A 63 10.90 1.58 -6.62
N ASN A 64 11.33 2.49 -5.74
CA ASN A 64 11.35 2.30 -4.29
C ASN A 64 10.65 3.47 -3.63
N PHE A 65 9.76 3.18 -2.70
CA PHE A 65 8.93 4.15 -2.01
C PHE A 65 9.16 4.02 -0.50
N ASP A 66 9.82 5.01 0.07
CA ASP A 66 10.04 5.15 1.51
C ASP A 66 8.98 6.09 2.11
N VAL A 67 7.72 5.80 1.79
CA VAL A 67 6.54 6.58 2.17
C VAL A 67 5.45 5.62 2.68
N PRO A 68 4.43 6.11 3.41
CA PRO A 68 3.31 5.29 3.86
C PRO A 68 2.61 4.54 2.71
N PHE A 69 1.98 3.41 3.05
CA PHE A 69 1.30 2.53 2.09
C PHE A 69 0.37 3.26 1.11
N ILE A 70 -0.50 4.14 1.62
CA ILE A 70 -1.46 4.91 0.81
C ILE A 70 -0.72 5.71 -0.28
N GLU A 71 0.33 6.44 0.12
CA GLU A 71 1.10 7.29 -0.77
C GLU A 71 1.91 6.47 -1.78
N ALA A 72 2.50 5.36 -1.35
CA ALA A 72 3.22 4.43 -2.23
C ALA A 72 2.29 3.87 -3.32
N VAL A 73 1.09 3.41 -2.94
CA VAL A 73 0.08 2.89 -3.88
C VAL A 73 -0.41 4.00 -4.81
N GLN A 74 -0.66 5.21 -4.31
CA GLN A 74 -1.05 6.35 -5.14
C GLN A 74 0.03 6.71 -6.16
N ALA A 75 1.30 6.74 -5.77
CA ALA A 75 2.41 7.03 -6.67
C ALA A 75 2.59 5.94 -7.74
N LEU A 76 2.49 4.67 -7.34
CA LEU A 76 2.60 3.55 -8.28
C LEU A 76 1.43 3.51 -9.27
N VAL A 77 0.20 3.61 -8.79
CA VAL A 77 -1.00 3.60 -9.65
C VAL A 77 -1.06 4.87 -10.50
N GLY A 78 -0.68 6.03 -9.95
CA GLY A 78 -0.57 7.29 -10.69
C GLY A 78 0.48 7.26 -11.80
N SER A 79 1.49 6.40 -11.70
CA SER A 79 2.43 6.18 -12.82
C SER A 79 1.76 5.57 -14.06
N THR A 80 0.52 5.07 -13.93
CA THR A 80 -0.32 4.62 -15.06
C THR A 80 -1.12 5.75 -15.72
N GLU A 81 -0.97 7.01 -15.30
CA GLU A 81 -1.70 8.16 -15.85
C GLU A 81 -1.49 8.32 -17.37
N LEU A 82 -0.27 8.02 -17.85
CA LEU A 82 0.08 8.07 -19.28
C LEU A 82 -0.36 6.81 -20.05
N ALA A 83 -0.95 5.82 -19.39
CA ALA A 83 -1.45 4.62 -20.05
C ALA A 83 -2.79 4.91 -20.77
N VAL A 84 -3.14 4.06 -21.73
CA VAL A 84 -4.41 4.16 -22.49
C VAL A 84 -5.65 4.17 -21.58
N LYS A 85 -5.56 3.48 -20.43
CA LYS A 85 -6.61 3.45 -19.40
C LYS A 85 -5.97 3.76 -18.05
N PRO A 86 -5.97 5.04 -17.62
CA PRO A 86 -5.45 5.41 -16.31
C PRO A 86 -6.30 4.75 -15.21
N LEU A 87 -5.64 4.37 -14.12
CA LEU A 87 -6.27 3.73 -12.97
C LEU A 87 -6.27 4.69 -11.78
N GLN A 88 -7.18 4.46 -10.84
CA GLN A 88 -7.16 5.14 -9.55
C GLN A 88 -7.28 4.13 -8.39
N PRO A 89 -6.56 4.36 -7.29
CA PRO A 89 -6.75 3.59 -6.07
C PRO A 89 -7.86 4.21 -5.20
N CYS A 90 -8.80 3.37 -4.77
CA CYS A 90 -9.84 3.68 -3.83
C CYS A 90 -9.53 3.01 -2.48
N PHE A 91 -9.45 3.83 -1.43
CA PHE A 91 -9.19 3.36 -0.08
C PHE A 91 -10.43 3.51 0.80
N TYR A 92 -10.73 2.47 1.56
CA TYR A 92 -11.87 2.43 2.47
C TYR A 92 -11.42 2.40 3.93
N SER A 93 -12.27 2.87 4.85
CA SER A 93 -11.97 2.94 6.29
C SER A 93 -11.73 1.56 6.92
N ASN A 94 -12.29 0.49 6.35
CA ASN A 94 -12.10 -0.91 6.73
C ASN A 94 -10.85 -1.55 6.11
N ARG A 95 -9.86 -0.74 5.71
CA ARG A 95 -8.57 -1.18 5.15
C ARG A 95 -8.70 -2.04 3.88
N VAL A 96 -9.75 -1.81 3.10
CA VAL A 96 -9.87 -2.40 1.76
C VAL A 96 -9.25 -1.42 0.76
N LEU A 97 -8.34 -1.93 -0.07
CA LEU A 97 -7.87 -1.25 -1.28
C LEU A 97 -8.69 -1.77 -2.47
N ARG A 98 -9.10 -0.88 -3.36
CA ARG A 98 -9.72 -1.24 -4.63
C ARG A 98 -9.12 -0.46 -5.77
N ILE A 99 -8.82 -1.13 -6.88
CA ILE A 99 -8.32 -0.49 -8.09
C ILE A 99 -9.44 -0.45 -9.12
N VAL A 100 -9.74 0.75 -9.60
CA VAL A 100 -10.75 0.98 -10.62
C VAL A 100 -10.17 1.83 -11.76
N PRO A 101 -10.71 1.75 -12.98
CA PRO A 101 -10.42 2.73 -14.03
C PRO A 101 -10.69 4.15 -13.53
N TYR A 102 -9.85 5.11 -13.90
CA TYR A 102 -9.98 6.50 -13.46
C TYR A 102 -11.36 7.10 -13.79
N ALA A 103 -11.97 6.69 -14.89
CA ALA A 103 -13.31 7.11 -15.29
C ALA A 103 -14.45 6.58 -14.38
N GLN A 104 -14.16 5.58 -13.53
CA GLN A 104 -15.10 5.04 -12.56
C GLN A 104 -14.88 5.70 -11.19
N ALA A 105 -15.98 6.07 -10.54
CA ALA A 105 -15.91 6.64 -9.20
C ALA A 105 -15.59 5.56 -8.15
N CYS A 106 -14.87 5.95 -7.09
CA CYS A 106 -14.78 5.14 -5.89
C CYS A 106 -16.18 5.00 -5.26
N ASP A 107 -16.75 3.81 -5.38
CA ASP A 107 -18.05 3.49 -4.82
C ASP A 107 -17.98 3.49 -3.30
N ARG A 108 -18.43 4.58 -2.65
CA ARG A 108 -18.46 4.70 -1.18
C ARG A 108 -19.51 3.78 -0.52
N THR A 109 -20.40 3.19 -1.30
CA THR A 109 -21.56 2.41 -0.85
C THR A 109 -21.27 0.94 -0.57
N ARG A 110 -20.13 0.40 -1.03
CA ARG A 110 -19.73 -0.99 -0.72
C ARG A 110 -19.30 -1.25 0.73
N THR A 111 -19.36 -0.24 1.60
CA THR A 111 -19.27 -0.41 3.06
C THR A 111 -20.64 -0.74 3.71
N ALA A 112 -21.74 -0.69 2.95
CA ALA A 112 -23.11 -0.88 3.47
C ALA A 112 -23.94 -1.97 2.76
N ALA A 113 -23.42 -2.66 1.74
CA ALA A 113 -24.17 -3.70 1.02
C ALA A 113 -23.87 -5.10 1.59
N GLY A 114 -24.26 -5.29 2.84
CA GLY A 114 -24.32 -6.59 3.49
C GLY A 114 -25.28 -6.52 4.68
N GLN A 115 -26.50 -7.02 4.47
CA GLN A 115 -27.56 -7.34 5.45
C GLN A 115 -28.46 -6.13 5.80
N SER A 116 -29.74 -6.09 5.42
CA SER A 116 -30.78 -7.13 5.53
C SER A 116 -31.93 -6.91 4.55
#